data_AF-A0A1I8G6Q1-F1
#
_entry.id   AF-A0A1I8G6Q1-F1
#
_cell.length_a   1.000
_cell.length_b   1.000
_cell.length_c   1.000
_cell.angle_alpha   90.00
_cell.angle_beta   90.00
_cell.angle_gamma   90.00
#
_symmetry.space_group_name_H-M   'P 1'
#
loop_
_entity.id
_entity.type
_entity.pdbx_description
1 polymer ?
#
loop_
_entity_poly.entity_id
_entity_poly.type
_entity_poly.pdbx_seq_one_letter_code
_entity_poly.pdbx_strand_id
1 'polypeptide(L)'
;MRLSGSLLQQVGKQAYRPKRLKRVLNYAVFGFAATCCAYSGLLLFNLASGVFQYQSKRRPEIETQKRELEAAMQEKTAIERQAGLPAPLPMASLLRWLGDFVLSRLRPLGRRSPRPSRAASPPRPARPCRAALMMMYSGSGYAGMQRQPDRPTVEGALLDCLLAGGHINAGQFAQPRQQLGFVTASRTDSGVSALAQLVTLHHDLADPGALVRDLNSRLPDSFRVLDAVRVTKGFNSRYRVLNRTYAYYCPTFALCPDPLPSAYAYRIEPDRLRHLRYCLSRFPGTRNYFNFTCGRLLDDPSCARYIVNSWADEPFLYNGLEFVEIRIVGQSFMRHQIRKMIGLCIAVVRGQYEPSAFDAAFSAKRRLNVPRAPGLGLLLCDLNYAIYNREYAAKLGYPTLDWARFHRQRQ
;
A
#
# COMPACT_ATOMS: atom_id res chain seq x y z
N MET A 1 -34.40 29.62 -54.37
CA MET A 1 -34.84 28.42 -53.60
C MET A 1 -33.82 27.31 -53.84
N ARG A 2 -33.20 26.83 -52.76
CA ARG A 2 -32.40 25.60 -52.55
C ARG A 2 -31.33 25.14 -53.58
N LEU A 3 -30.11 25.07 -53.04
CA LEU A 3 -28.98 24.27 -53.48
C LEU A 3 -29.19 22.77 -53.16
N SER A 4 -28.74 21.93 -54.09
CA SER A 4 -28.24 20.55 -53.93
C SER A 4 -27.41 20.29 -55.19
N GLY A 5 -26.22 19.72 -55.24
CA GLY A 5 -25.50 18.81 -54.36
C GLY A 5 -24.81 17.77 -55.28
N SER A 6 -23.56 17.40 -54.97
CA SER A 6 -22.71 16.36 -55.59
C SER A 6 -21.92 16.78 -56.84
N LEU A 7 -20.58 16.77 -56.89
CA LEU A 7 -19.56 15.71 -56.67
C LEU A 7 -19.48 14.68 -57.83
N LEU A 8 -18.84 15.08 -58.92
CA LEU A 8 -18.15 14.21 -59.89
C LEU A 8 -16.71 14.77 -59.98
N GLN A 9 -15.67 14.10 -59.46
CA GLN A 9 -14.90 13.06 -60.16
C GLN A 9 -14.30 13.61 -61.48
N GLN A 10 -12.99 13.58 -61.75
CA GLN A 10 -12.02 12.50 -61.49
C GLN A 10 -10.58 12.95 -61.90
N VAL A 11 -9.56 12.45 -61.17
CA VAL A 11 -8.19 12.05 -61.63
C VAL A 11 -7.21 13.17 -62.09
N GLY A 12 -5.94 13.27 -61.64
CA GLY A 12 -5.03 12.47 -60.82
C GLY A 12 -3.92 13.35 -60.19
N LYS A 13 -3.37 13.08 -58.99
CA LYS A 13 -2.21 12.19 -58.68
C LYS A 13 -1.04 12.41 -59.66
N GLN A 14 0.23 12.67 -59.29
CA GLN A 14 1.01 12.41 -58.08
C GLN A 14 2.40 13.07 -58.25
N ALA A 15 2.98 13.71 -57.23
CA ALA A 15 4.43 13.66 -56.97
C ALA A 15 4.81 14.20 -55.56
N TYR A 16 5.37 13.28 -54.76
CA TYR A 16 6.32 13.45 -53.65
C TYR A 16 5.87 13.93 -52.24
N ARG A 17 6.32 13.14 -51.24
CA ARG A 17 6.01 13.16 -49.79
C ARG A 17 7.29 13.51 -48.98
N PRO A 18 7.23 13.68 -47.64
CA PRO A 18 8.01 14.61 -46.82
C PRO A 18 9.15 13.92 -46.03
N LYS A 19 9.91 14.67 -45.21
CA LYS A 19 10.50 14.29 -43.88
C LYS A 19 11.83 15.02 -43.57
N ARG A 20 11.80 16.35 -43.36
CA ARG A 20 12.88 17.02 -42.58
C ARG A 20 12.47 18.29 -41.82
N LEU A 21 11.38 18.96 -42.21
CA LEU A 21 10.95 20.21 -41.54
C LEU A 21 10.10 20.04 -40.27
N LYS A 22 9.45 18.88 -40.06
CA LYS A 22 8.64 18.61 -38.85
C LYS A 22 9.45 18.20 -37.60
N ARG A 23 10.76 17.96 -37.72
CA ARG A 23 11.62 17.66 -36.55
C ARG A 23 12.29 18.91 -35.96
N VAL A 24 12.47 19.98 -36.72
CA VAL A 24 13.12 21.20 -36.21
C VAL A 24 12.12 22.10 -35.46
N LEU A 25 10.86 22.17 -35.92
CA LEU A 25 9.84 23.00 -35.26
C LEU A 25 9.33 22.42 -33.92
N ASN A 26 9.36 21.10 -33.74
CA ASN A 26 8.88 20.49 -32.48
C ASN A 26 9.88 20.59 -31.33
N TYR A 27 11.17 20.81 -31.58
CA TYR A 27 12.18 20.98 -30.52
C TYR A 27 12.21 22.40 -29.93
N ALA A 28 11.94 23.43 -30.74
CA ALA A 28 11.93 24.82 -30.28
C ALA A 28 10.70 25.17 -29.42
N VAL A 29 9.54 24.59 -29.71
CA VAL A 29 8.28 24.88 -28.99
C VAL A 29 8.14 24.06 -27.70
N PHE A 30 8.66 22.82 -27.66
CA PHE A 30 8.66 22.02 -26.42
C PHE A 30 9.76 22.42 -25.43
N GLY A 31 10.90 22.95 -25.90
CA GLY A 31 11.97 23.43 -25.03
C GLY A 31 11.54 24.62 -24.17
N PHE A 32 10.74 25.54 -24.71
CA PHE A 32 10.35 26.76 -24.00
C PHE A 32 9.21 26.54 -22.99
N ALA A 33 8.25 25.66 -23.31
CA ALA A 33 7.18 25.27 -22.39
C ALA A 33 7.70 24.49 -21.17
N ALA A 34 8.76 23.69 -21.35
CA ALA A 34 9.40 22.94 -20.27
C ALA A 34 10.11 23.86 -19.27
N THR A 35 10.79 24.92 -19.74
CA THR A 35 11.48 25.88 -18.87
C THR A 35 10.52 26.77 -18.08
N CYS A 36 9.42 27.21 -18.71
CA CYS A 36 8.38 27.98 -18.01
C CYS A 36 7.59 27.14 -17.00
N CYS A 37 7.31 25.86 -17.28
CA CYS A 37 6.67 24.94 -16.30
C CYS A 37 7.62 24.56 -15.16
N ALA A 38 8.92 24.41 -15.42
CA ALA A 38 9.90 24.13 -14.37
C ALA A 38 10.05 25.31 -13.38
N TYR A 39 10.02 26.56 -13.86
CA TYR A 39 10.17 27.74 -13.01
C TYR A 39 8.88 28.12 -12.27
N SER A 40 7.72 28.05 -12.92
CA SER A 40 6.43 28.26 -12.23
C SER A 40 6.10 27.12 -11.26
N GLY A 41 6.52 25.89 -11.58
CA GLY A 41 6.46 24.73 -10.69
C GLY A 41 7.34 24.87 -9.46
N LEU A 42 8.58 25.39 -9.57
CA LEU A 42 9.46 25.62 -8.42
C LEU A 42 8.91 26.70 -7.47
N LEU A 43 8.28 27.74 -8.01
CA LEU A 43 7.66 28.80 -7.22
C LEU A 43 6.41 28.31 -6.48
N LEU A 44 5.54 27.55 -7.16
CA LEU A 44 4.36 26.94 -6.55
C LEU A 44 4.72 25.84 -5.53
N PHE A 45 5.79 25.08 -5.77
CA PHE A 45 6.29 24.07 -4.84
C PHE A 45 6.88 24.69 -3.56
N ASN A 46 7.55 25.84 -3.68
CA ASN A 46 8.04 26.60 -2.52
C ASN A 46 6.91 27.34 -1.76
N LEU A 47 5.82 27.72 -2.43
CA LEU A 47 4.64 28.32 -1.79
C LEU A 47 3.76 27.27 -1.08
N ALA A 48 3.70 26.04 -1.58
CA ALA A 48 2.93 24.95 -0.97
C ALA A 48 3.66 24.25 0.19
N SER A 49 4.99 24.38 0.27
CA SER A 49 5.81 23.83 1.34
C SER A 49 5.98 24.86 2.45
N GLY A 50 5.05 24.88 3.42
CA GLY A 50 5.06 25.80 4.55
C GLY A 50 6.32 25.71 5.43
N VAL A 51 7.43 26.30 4.98
CA VAL A 51 8.71 26.44 5.69
C VAL A 51 8.93 27.93 5.97
N PHE A 52 8.29 28.42 7.03
CA PHE A 52 8.29 29.84 7.43
C PHE A 52 9.54 30.24 8.25
N GLN A 53 10.71 29.72 7.92
CA GLN A 53 11.91 30.02 8.72
C GLN A 53 13.26 30.08 7.97
N TYR A 54 13.26 30.24 6.65
CA TYR A 54 14.52 30.19 5.90
C TYR A 54 14.59 31.15 4.70
N GLN A 55 14.30 32.45 4.87
CA GLN A 55 14.44 33.42 3.77
C GLN A 55 14.89 34.82 4.22
N SER A 56 16.11 34.95 4.75
CA SER A 56 16.83 36.24 4.72
C SER A 56 18.08 36.24 3.84
N LYS A 57 18.64 35.05 3.50
CA LYS A 57 19.94 34.93 2.81
C LYS A 57 19.89 34.94 1.27
N ARG A 58 18.73 34.81 0.62
CA ARG A 58 18.61 34.68 -0.86
C ARG A 58 18.01 35.89 -1.59
N ARG A 59 17.77 37.00 -0.88
CA ARG A 59 17.25 38.24 -1.49
C ARG A 59 18.16 38.78 -2.62
N PRO A 60 19.50 38.76 -2.48
CA PRO A 60 20.41 39.18 -3.56
C PRO A 60 20.33 38.24 -4.77
N GLU A 61 20.23 36.93 -4.55
CA GLU A 61 20.13 35.93 -5.64
C GLU A 61 18.86 36.13 -6.48
N ILE A 62 17.73 36.45 -5.85
CA ILE A 62 16.46 36.72 -6.53
C ILE A 62 16.52 38.03 -7.33
N GLU A 63 17.18 39.07 -6.82
CA GLU A 63 17.37 40.34 -7.54
C GLU A 63 18.30 40.18 -8.74
N THR A 64 19.35 39.36 -8.63
CA THR A 64 20.24 39.02 -9.75
C THR A 64 19.48 38.26 -10.84
N GLN A 65 18.72 37.23 -10.48
CA GLN A 65 17.90 36.46 -11.43
C GLN A 65 16.83 37.31 -12.13
N LYS A 66 16.26 38.30 -11.42
CA LYS A 66 15.32 39.27 -12.01
C LYS A 66 16.02 40.12 -13.10
N ARG A 67 17.23 40.61 -12.84
CA ARG A 67 18.00 41.42 -13.80
C ARG A 67 18.41 40.62 -15.03
N GLU A 68 18.82 39.36 -14.85
CA GLU A 68 19.14 38.45 -15.95
C GLU A 68 17.94 38.18 -16.86
N LEU A 69 16.76 37.97 -16.26
CA LEU A 69 15.52 37.76 -17.02
C LEU A 69 15.09 39.02 -17.78
N GLU A 70 15.23 40.20 -17.16
CA GLU A 70 14.93 41.49 -17.81
C GLU A 70 15.88 41.76 -18.99
N ALA A 71 17.18 41.46 -18.85
CA ALA A 71 18.17 41.58 -19.93
C ALA A 71 17.88 40.63 -21.10
N ALA A 72 17.59 39.36 -20.82
CA ALA A 72 17.24 38.37 -21.84
C ALA A 72 15.95 38.74 -22.60
N MET A 73 14.99 39.38 -21.92
CA MET A 73 13.77 39.90 -22.56
C MET A 73 14.06 41.09 -23.47
N GLN A 74 14.96 42.00 -23.09
CA GLN A 74 15.36 43.13 -23.92
C GLN A 74 16.09 42.67 -25.19
N GLU A 75 17.03 41.73 -25.05
CA GLU A 75 17.75 41.13 -26.18
C GLU A 75 16.80 40.43 -27.15
N LYS A 76 15.87 39.62 -26.64
CA LYS A 76 14.83 38.98 -27.46
C LYS A 76 13.97 40.01 -28.21
N THR A 77 13.58 41.09 -27.54
CA THR A 77 12.77 42.17 -28.15
C THR A 77 13.55 42.90 -29.25
N ALA A 78 14.87 43.05 -29.10
CA ALA A 78 15.73 43.63 -30.13
C ALA A 78 15.85 42.72 -31.37
N ILE A 79 16.02 41.40 -31.15
CA ILE A 79 16.07 40.39 -32.22
C ILE A 79 14.74 40.34 -32.99
N GLU A 80 13.60 40.34 -32.29
CA GLU A 80 12.27 40.32 -32.91
C GLU A 80 11.99 41.58 -33.76
N ARG A 81 12.52 42.75 -33.35
CA ARG A 81 12.46 44.00 -34.13
C ARG A 81 13.33 43.95 -35.38
N GLN A 82 14.55 43.40 -35.29
CA GLN A 82 15.41 43.19 -36.47
C GLN A 82 14.80 42.21 -37.47
N ALA A 83 14.00 41.25 -37.00
CA ALA A 83 13.35 40.23 -37.82
C ALA A 83 12.01 40.67 -38.44
N GLY A 84 11.55 41.92 -38.22
CA GLY A 84 10.30 42.44 -38.80
C GLY A 84 9.02 41.76 -38.30
N LEU A 85 9.07 41.10 -37.15
CA LEU A 85 7.91 40.41 -36.57
C LEU A 85 7.01 41.40 -35.79
N PRO A 86 5.67 41.27 -35.86
CA PRO A 86 4.76 42.13 -35.10
C PRO A 86 4.95 41.93 -33.58
N ALA A 87 4.96 43.04 -32.83
CA ALA A 87 5.21 43.02 -31.38
C ALA A 87 4.20 42.15 -30.61
N PRO A 88 4.63 41.32 -29.65
CA PRO A 88 3.71 40.50 -28.86
C PRO A 88 2.86 41.36 -27.89
N LEU A 89 1.58 40.97 -27.75
CA LEU A 89 0.61 41.46 -26.76
C LEU A 89 1.13 41.36 -25.30
N PRO A 90 0.58 42.13 -24.34
CA PRO A 90 1.32 42.66 -23.18
C PRO A 90 1.52 41.65 -22.05
N MET A 91 2.31 40.60 -22.29
CA MET A 91 2.72 39.63 -21.27
C MET A 91 3.69 40.26 -20.25
N ALA A 92 4.40 41.32 -20.64
CA ALA A 92 5.27 42.11 -19.75
C ALA A 92 4.49 42.89 -18.68
N SER A 93 3.19 43.14 -18.89
CA SER A 93 2.32 43.80 -17.91
C SER A 93 1.81 42.82 -16.86
N LEU A 94 1.52 41.58 -17.26
CA LEU A 94 1.09 40.50 -16.36
C LEU A 94 2.21 40.08 -15.40
N LEU A 95 3.45 39.98 -15.91
CA LEU A 95 4.61 39.62 -15.10
C LEU A 95 5.04 40.75 -14.15
N ARG A 96 4.90 42.01 -14.56
CA ARG A 96 5.07 43.17 -13.65
C ARG A 96 4.04 43.16 -12.53
N TRP A 97 2.77 42.97 -12.87
CA TRP A 97 1.71 42.88 -11.88
C TRP A 97 1.91 41.73 -10.89
N LEU A 98 2.34 40.55 -11.36
CA LEU A 98 2.69 39.41 -10.49
C LEU A 98 3.88 39.71 -9.57
N GLY A 99 4.90 40.41 -10.06
CA GLY A 99 6.04 40.85 -9.26
C GLY A 99 5.63 41.82 -8.15
N ASP A 100 4.83 42.83 -8.50
CA ASP A 100 4.35 43.84 -7.55
C ASP A 100 3.36 43.24 -6.53
N PHE A 101 2.53 42.28 -6.95
CA PHE A 101 1.62 41.54 -6.07
C PHE A 101 2.39 40.69 -5.04
N VAL A 102 3.49 40.04 -5.44
CA VAL A 102 4.33 39.26 -4.52
C VAL A 102 5.09 40.18 -3.56
N LEU A 103 5.64 41.30 -4.06
CA LEU A 103 6.37 42.26 -3.24
C LEU A 103 5.46 43.00 -2.24
N SER A 104 4.22 43.32 -2.60
CA SER A 104 3.24 43.98 -1.71
C SER A 104 2.76 43.08 -0.55
N ARG A 105 2.92 41.75 -0.65
CA ARG A 105 2.62 40.78 0.42
C ARG A 105 3.78 40.62 1.41
N LEU A 106 4.98 41.12 1.10
CA LEU A 106 6.14 41.10 1.98
C LEU A 106 6.12 42.32 2.91
N ARG A 107 5.52 42.19 4.09
CA ARG A 107 5.57 43.26 5.10
C ARG A 107 7.01 43.45 5.62
N PRO A 108 7.49 44.69 5.80
CA PRO A 108 8.75 44.94 6.49
C PRO A 108 8.65 44.46 7.95
N LEU A 109 9.68 43.75 8.40
CA LEU A 109 9.84 43.37 9.81
C LEU A 109 10.12 44.63 10.63
N GLY A 110 9.08 45.23 11.20
CA GLY A 110 9.23 46.19 12.30
C GLY A 110 9.93 45.49 13.46
N ARG A 111 10.95 46.15 14.04
CA ARG A 111 11.64 45.70 15.27
C ARG A 111 10.59 45.40 16.34
N ARG A 112 10.45 44.13 16.71
CA ARG A 112 9.60 43.72 17.84
C ARG A 112 10.26 44.13 19.14
N SER A 113 9.56 44.90 19.96
CA SER A 113 9.85 45.03 21.38
C SER A 113 9.84 43.64 22.05
N PRO A 114 10.67 43.42 23.10
CA PRO A 114 10.71 42.14 23.79
C PRO A 114 9.35 41.85 24.42
N ARG A 115 8.79 40.67 24.10
CA ARG A 115 7.55 40.20 24.71
C ARG A 115 7.82 39.82 26.17
N PRO A 116 6.90 40.14 27.11
CA PRO A 116 6.99 39.61 28.46
C PRO A 116 6.96 38.07 28.42
N SER A 117 7.72 37.44 29.32
CA SER A 117 7.84 35.99 29.45
C SER A 117 6.46 35.33 29.50
N ARG A 118 6.11 34.53 28.48
CA ARG A 118 4.88 33.73 28.50
C ARG A 118 5.01 32.69 29.62
N ALA A 119 4.14 32.78 30.61
CA ALA A 119 3.81 31.64 31.46
C ALA A 119 3.55 30.40 30.58
N ALA A 120 3.94 29.23 31.09
CA ALA A 120 3.82 27.96 30.38
C ALA A 120 2.40 27.82 29.80
N SER A 121 2.30 27.85 28.47
CA SER A 121 1.04 27.58 27.80
C SER A 121 0.57 26.16 28.15
N PRO A 122 -0.74 25.94 28.36
CA PRO A 122 -1.27 24.59 28.58
C PRO A 122 -0.80 23.66 27.47
N PRO A 123 -0.65 22.34 27.74
CA PRO A 123 -0.22 21.38 26.73
C PRO A 123 -1.07 21.55 25.48
N ARG A 124 -0.41 21.70 24.33
CA ARG A 124 -1.11 21.83 23.04
C ARG A 124 -2.08 20.65 22.93
N PRO A 125 -3.36 20.89 22.56
CA PRO A 125 -4.29 19.80 22.32
C PRO A 125 -3.65 18.89 21.30
N ALA A 126 -3.44 17.64 21.70
CA ALA A 126 -2.64 16.73 20.93
C ALA A 126 -3.41 16.40 19.63
N ARG A 127 -2.67 16.46 18.52
CA ARG A 127 -3.27 16.46 17.18
C ARG A 127 -3.35 15.02 16.70
N PRO A 128 -4.52 14.55 16.24
CA PRO A 128 -4.66 13.18 15.78
C PRO A 128 -3.62 12.89 14.69
N CYS A 129 -2.84 11.83 14.91
CA CYS A 129 -1.83 11.36 13.99
C CYS A 129 -2.26 10.02 13.37
N ARG A 130 -1.52 9.56 12.36
CA ARG A 130 -1.69 8.21 11.86
C ARG A 130 -0.91 7.28 12.78
N ALA A 131 -1.62 6.45 13.53
CA ALA A 131 -1.04 5.42 14.38
C ALA A 131 -1.08 4.06 13.68
N ALA A 132 -0.09 3.22 13.94
CA ALA A 132 -0.07 1.82 13.58
C ALA A 132 -0.01 0.98 14.85
N LEU A 133 -0.91 0.02 15.00
CA LEU A 133 -0.92 -0.95 16.10
C LEU A 133 -0.43 -2.29 15.57
N MET A 134 0.61 -2.81 16.21
CA MET A 134 1.16 -4.14 15.97
C MET A 134 0.49 -5.11 16.92
N MET A 135 -0.10 -6.18 16.41
CA MET A 135 -0.95 -7.05 17.23
C MET A 135 -0.92 -8.51 16.77
N MET A 136 -1.30 -9.40 17.68
CA MET A 136 -1.44 -10.83 17.47
C MET A 136 -2.75 -11.32 18.08
N TYR A 137 -3.33 -12.37 17.50
CA TYR A 137 -4.56 -12.97 18.01
C TYR A 137 -4.73 -14.41 17.56
N SER A 138 -5.42 -15.20 18.39
CA SER A 138 -6.06 -16.44 17.96
C SER A 138 -7.32 -16.09 17.19
N GLY A 139 -7.48 -16.67 15.99
CA GLY A 139 -8.69 -16.50 15.17
C GLY A 139 -9.88 -17.31 15.67
N SER A 140 -9.67 -18.20 16.66
CA SER A 140 -10.73 -19.02 17.25
C SER A 140 -11.82 -18.13 17.88
N GLY A 141 -13.08 -18.45 17.63
CA GLY A 141 -14.22 -17.65 18.09
C GLY A 141 -14.50 -16.37 17.28
N TYR A 142 -13.63 -15.98 16.35
CA TYR A 142 -13.83 -14.79 15.51
C TYR A 142 -14.30 -15.15 14.08
N ALA A 143 -15.24 -14.37 13.57
CA ALA A 143 -15.72 -14.41 12.18
C ALA A 143 -14.76 -13.72 11.18
N GLY A 144 -13.49 -13.61 11.55
CA GLY A 144 -12.40 -13.02 10.78
C GLY A 144 -11.99 -11.64 11.26
N MET A 145 -11.12 -10.99 10.49
CA MET A 145 -10.56 -9.69 10.86
C MET A 145 -11.60 -8.57 10.84
N GLN A 146 -12.36 -8.46 9.74
CA GLN A 146 -13.15 -7.27 9.43
C GLN A 146 -14.49 -7.26 10.18
N ARG A 147 -14.83 -6.11 10.80
CA ARG A 147 -16.12 -5.86 11.48
C ARG A 147 -17.32 -6.21 10.61
N GLN A 148 -18.27 -6.92 11.24
CA GLN A 148 -19.57 -7.32 10.71
C GLN A 148 -20.62 -7.01 11.80
N PRO A 149 -21.88 -6.72 11.45
CA PRO A 149 -22.91 -6.34 12.43
C PRO A 149 -23.18 -7.39 13.51
N ASP A 150 -23.35 -8.65 13.10
CA ASP A 150 -23.93 -9.70 13.97
C ASP A 150 -22.93 -10.81 14.36
N ARG A 151 -21.62 -10.53 14.25
CA ARG A 151 -20.60 -11.55 14.50
C ARG A 151 -19.40 -10.97 15.23
N PRO A 152 -18.80 -11.70 16.18
CA PRO A 152 -17.56 -11.29 16.82
C PRO A 152 -16.44 -11.27 15.77
N THR A 153 -15.70 -10.17 15.69
CA THR A 153 -14.55 -10.02 14.80
C THR A 153 -13.40 -9.35 15.53
N VAL A 154 -12.18 -9.54 15.03
CA VAL A 154 -10.98 -8.98 15.66
C VAL A 154 -11.01 -7.44 15.63
N GLU A 155 -11.44 -6.86 14.49
CA GLU A 155 -11.64 -5.41 14.39
C GLU A 155 -12.74 -4.91 15.33
N GLY A 156 -13.83 -5.65 15.49
CA GLY A 156 -14.90 -5.29 16.44
C GLY A 156 -14.35 -5.21 17.85
N ALA A 157 -13.73 -6.29 18.34
CA ALA A 157 -13.15 -6.34 19.68
C ALA A 157 -12.12 -5.22 19.93
N LEU A 158 -11.27 -4.91 18.96
CA LEU A 158 -10.33 -3.80 19.07
C LEU A 158 -11.03 -2.44 19.18
N LEU A 159 -12.04 -2.18 18.34
CA LEU A 159 -12.79 -0.93 18.36
C LEU A 159 -13.63 -0.78 19.64
N ASP A 160 -14.20 -1.88 20.14
CA ASP A 160 -14.93 -1.89 21.41
C ASP A 160 -14.00 -1.55 22.58
N CYS A 161 -12.78 -2.09 22.59
CA CYS A 161 -11.77 -1.74 23.60
C CYS A 161 -11.31 -0.28 23.49
N LEU A 162 -11.10 0.23 22.27
CA LEU A 162 -10.77 1.64 22.04
C LEU A 162 -11.88 2.57 22.53
N LEU A 163 -13.15 2.21 22.30
CA LEU A 163 -14.31 2.97 22.78
C LEU A 163 -14.40 2.93 24.31
N ALA A 164 -14.29 1.74 24.90
CA ALA A 164 -14.36 1.55 26.35
C ALA A 164 -13.21 2.25 27.10
N GLY A 165 -12.03 2.36 26.48
CA GLY A 165 -10.88 3.10 27.00
C GLY A 165 -10.92 4.62 26.75
N GLY A 166 -11.94 5.12 26.05
CA GLY A 166 -12.08 6.55 25.71
C GLY A 166 -11.12 7.05 24.62
N HIS A 167 -10.44 6.15 23.91
CA HIS A 167 -9.51 6.47 22.82
C HIS A 167 -10.24 6.90 21.54
N ILE A 168 -11.49 6.47 21.39
CA ILE A 168 -12.42 6.94 20.37
C ILE A 168 -13.78 7.23 21.02
N ASN A 169 -14.54 8.17 20.46
CA ASN A 169 -15.90 8.45 20.93
C ASN A 169 -16.96 7.65 20.15
N ALA A 170 -18.20 7.64 20.65
CA ALA A 170 -19.32 6.92 20.04
C ALA A 170 -19.60 7.38 18.59
N GLY A 171 -19.39 8.66 18.28
CA GLY A 171 -19.51 9.18 16.92
C GLY A 171 -18.47 8.57 15.98
N GLN A 172 -17.21 8.52 16.39
CA GLN A 172 -16.12 7.88 15.63
C GLN A 172 -16.33 6.37 15.48
N PHE A 173 -16.89 5.72 16.49
CA PHE A 173 -17.20 4.29 16.45
C PHE A 173 -18.34 3.93 15.47
N ALA A 174 -19.33 4.82 15.32
CA ALA A 174 -20.44 4.67 14.39
C ALA A 174 -20.08 5.05 12.94
N GLN A 175 -18.99 5.80 12.75
CA GLN A 175 -18.56 6.25 11.42
C GLN A 175 -18.03 5.11 10.54
N PRO A 176 -18.08 5.27 9.21
CA PRO A 176 -17.39 4.37 8.29
C PRO A 176 -15.89 4.30 8.60
N ARG A 177 -15.32 3.10 8.49
CA ARG A 177 -13.91 2.78 8.74
C ARG A 177 -12.93 3.76 8.10
N GLN A 178 -13.27 4.27 6.91
CA GLN A 178 -12.48 5.23 6.14
C GLN A 178 -12.26 6.53 6.90
N GLN A 179 -13.26 7.02 7.65
CA GLN A 179 -13.18 8.27 8.41
C GLN A 179 -12.33 8.10 9.67
N LEU A 180 -12.41 6.93 10.33
CA LEU A 180 -11.50 6.54 11.40
C LEU A 180 -10.06 6.31 10.91
N GLY A 181 -9.85 6.24 9.59
CA GLY A 181 -8.58 5.87 8.98
C GLY A 181 -8.22 4.41 9.20
N PHE A 182 -9.17 3.56 9.59
CA PHE A 182 -8.92 2.17 9.98
C PHE A 182 -8.56 1.30 8.77
N VAL A 183 -7.31 0.81 8.70
CA VAL A 183 -6.83 -0.06 7.63
C VAL A 183 -6.00 -1.21 8.21
N THR A 184 -6.35 -2.43 7.81
CA THR A 184 -5.66 -3.67 8.18
C THR A 184 -4.68 -4.11 7.09
N ALA A 185 -3.48 -4.55 7.44
CA ALA A 185 -2.50 -5.07 6.50
C ALA A 185 -3.01 -6.33 5.77
N SER A 186 -3.64 -7.23 6.53
CA SER A 186 -4.23 -8.48 6.02
C SER A 186 -5.64 -8.65 6.55
N ARG A 187 -6.57 -9.11 5.69
CA ARG A 187 -7.92 -9.51 6.11
C ARG A 187 -7.92 -11.02 6.25
N THR A 188 -7.76 -11.51 7.47
CA THR A 188 -7.82 -12.93 7.78
C THR A 188 -9.28 -13.41 7.72
N ASP A 189 -9.48 -14.62 7.19
CA ASP A 189 -10.79 -15.28 7.17
C ASP A 189 -11.20 -15.72 8.59
N SER A 190 -12.44 -16.17 8.77
CA SER A 190 -12.90 -16.75 10.03
C SER A 190 -12.03 -17.94 10.48
N GLY A 191 -11.70 -17.97 11.77
CA GLY A 191 -10.85 -19.00 12.37
C GLY A 191 -9.35 -18.84 12.12
N VAL A 192 -8.92 -17.88 11.30
CA VAL A 192 -7.50 -17.68 10.94
C VAL A 192 -6.81 -16.79 11.97
N SER A 193 -5.71 -17.29 12.52
CA SER A 193 -4.90 -16.60 13.54
C SER A 193 -3.85 -15.67 12.92
N ALA A 194 -3.25 -14.80 13.74
CA ALA A 194 -2.11 -13.97 13.32
C ALA A 194 -1.11 -13.76 14.46
N LEU A 195 0.18 -13.98 14.18
CA LEU A 195 1.31 -13.55 15.01
C LEU A 195 1.80 -12.14 14.65
N ALA A 196 1.48 -11.68 13.45
CA ALA A 196 1.92 -10.38 12.94
C ALA A 196 0.80 -9.72 12.13
N GLN A 197 -0.13 -9.05 12.82
CA GLN A 197 -1.13 -8.20 12.17
C GLN A 197 -0.81 -6.73 12.44
N LEU A 198 -0.89 -5.91 11.41
CA LEU A 198 -0.78 -4.46 11.54
C LEU A 198 -2.11 -3.80 11.17
N VAL A 199 -2.60 -2.95 12.07
CA VAL A 199 -3.71 -2.03 11.76
C VAL A 199 -3.22 -0.60 11.85
N THR A 200 -3.86 0.29 11.12
CA THR A 200 -3.60 1.74 11.21
C THR A 200 -4.90 2.46 11.39
N LEU A 201 -4.90 3.53 12.20
CA LEU A 201 -6.05 4.39 12.44
C LEU A 201 -5.59 5.82 12.75
N HIS A 202 -6.51 6.78 12.75
CA HIS A 202 -6.26 8.09 13.32
C HIS A 202 -6.39 8.01 14.85
N HIS A 203 -5.35 8.42 15.57
CA HIS A 203 -5.32 8.38 17.03
C HIS A 203 -4.47 9.51 17.60
N ASP A 204 -4.82 9.98 18.78
CA ASP A 204 -3.97 10.87 19.55
C ASP A 204 -2.93 10.07 20.35
N LEU A 205 -1.83 9.74 19.68
CA LEU A 205 -0.80 8.84 20.22
C LEU A 205 0.22 9.60 21.09
N ALA A 206 -0.26 10.24 22.17
CA ALA A 206 0.58 11.00 23.10
C ALA A 206 1.50 10.08 23.92
N ASP A 207 0.95 9.00 24.48
CA ASP A 207 1.68 7.92 25.15
C ASP A 207 1.29 6.57 24.51
N PRO A 208 2.09 6.07 23.54
CA PRO A 208 1.81 4.78 22.94
C PRO A 208 1.85 3.61 23.94
N GLY A 209 2.69 3.68 24.97
CA GLY A 209 2.80 2.63 25.97
C GLY A 209 1.57 2.54 26.86
N ALA A 210 0.99 3.69 27.23
CA ALA A 210 -0.28 3.74 27.96
C ALA A 210 -1.43 3.16 27.13
N LEU A 211 -1.51 3.50 25.84
CA LEU A 211 -2.52 2.91 24.94
C LEU A 211 -2.41 1.38 24.89
N VAL A 212 -1.19 0.85 24.71
CA VAL A 212 -0.97 -0.60 24.66
C VAL A 212 -1.37 -1.29 25.97
N ARG A 213 -1.02 -0.70 27.13
CA ARG A 213 -1.40 -1.24 28.44
C ARG A 213 -2.92 -1.24 28.66
N ASP A 214 -3.60 -0.13 28.36
CA ASP A 214 -5.05 -0.04 28.52
C ASP A 214 -5.78 -1.03 27.60
N LEU A 215 -5.38 -1.12 26.32
CA LEU A 215 -5.96 -2.10 25.39
C LEU A 215 -5.76 -3.54 25.89
N ASN A 216 -4.55 -3.92 26.28
CA ASN A 216 -4.26 -5.27 26.77
C ASN A 216 -4.93 -5.60 28.10
N SER A 217 -5.30 -4.59 28.92
CA SER A 217 -6.07 -4.81 30.15
C SER A 217 -7.54 -5.17 29.89
N ARG A 218 -8.06 -4.87 28.70
CA ARG A 218 -9.45 -5.11 28.28
C ARG A 218 -9.58 -6.28 27.31
N LEU A 219 -8.54 -6.54 26.53
CA LEU A 219 -8.51 -7.62 25.55
C LEU A 219 -8.32 -8.99 26.23
N PRO A 220 -8.97 -10.04 25.71
CA PRO A 220 -8.76 -11.41 26.21
C PRO A 220 -7.33 -11.88 25.96
N ASP A 221 -6.87 -12.89 26.70
CA ASP A 221 -5.52 -13.46 26.55
C ASP A 221 -5.18 -13.93 25.13
N SER A 222 -6.21 -14.31 24.38
CA SER A 222 -6.11 -14.71 22.98
C SER A 222 -5.91 -13.56 22.00
N PHE A 223 -5.90 -12.29 22.44
CA PHE A 223 -5.67 -11.10 21.60
C PHE A 223 -4.75 -10.11 22.35
N ARG A 224 -3.59 -9.81 21.76
CA ARG A 224 -2.62 -8.86 22.31
C ARG A 224 -2.21 -7.80 21.32
N VAL A 225 -2.15 -6.55 21.78
CA VAL A 225 -1.45 -5.45 21.11
C VAL A 225 -0.01 -5.45 21.62
N LEU A 226 0.94 -5.59 20.72
CA LEU A 226 2.37 -5.66 21.01
C LEU A 226 2.98 -4.26 21.11
N ASP A 227 2.56 -3.37 20.21
CA ASP A 227 3.11 -2.01 20.13
C ASP A 227 2.15 -1.05 19.43
N ALA A 228 2.35 0.23 19.68
CA ALA A 228 1.68 1.33 18.99
C ALA A 228 2.73 2.36 18.56
N VAL A 229 2.76 2.68 17.26
CA VAL A 229 3.74 3.62 16.72
C VAL A 229 3.10 4.66 15.83
N ARG A 230 3.64 5.88 15.85
CA ARG A 230 3.26 6.91 14.89
C ARG A 230 3.87 6.59 13.54
N VAL A 231 3.08 6.70 12.48
CA VAL A 231 3.52 6.53 11.09
C VAL A 231 3.23 7.79 10.28
N THR A 232 3.70 7.83 9.03
CA THR A 232 3.46 8.99 8.16
C THR A 232 1.97 9.14 7.85
N LYS A 233 1.51 10.36 7.59
CA LYS A 233 0.08 10.64 7.30
C LYS A 233 -0.47 9.80 6.13
N GLY A 234 0.37 9.53 5.12
CA GLY A 234 0.01 8.73 3.95
C GLY A 234 0.31 7.23 4.07
N PHE A 235 0.70 6.75 5.25
CA PHE A 235 0.99 5.33 5.44
C PHE A 235 -0.29 4.49 5.40
N ASN A 236 -0.28 3.48 4.55
CA ASN A 236 -1.36 2.50 4.41
C ASN A 236 -0.78 1.10 4.64
N SER A 237 -1.16 0.46 5.74
CA SER A 237 -0.65 -0.86 6.14
C SER A 237 -0.87 -1.94 5.07
N ARG A 238 -1.95 -1.87 4.29
CA ARG A 238 -2.26 -2.85 3.23
C ARG A 238 -1.36 -2.73 2.00
N TYR A 239 -0.99 -1.50 1.63
CA TYR A 239 -0.27 -1.23 0.38
C TYR A 239 1.23 -0.98 0.58
N ARG A 240 1.67 -0.68 1.81
CA ARG A 240 3.10 -0.48 2.13
C ARG A 240 3.83 -1.75 2.54
N VAL A 241 3.10 -2.85 2.77
CA VAL A 241 3.70 -4.16 3.01
C VAL A 241 4.18 -4.75 1.70
N LEU A 242 5.42 -5.25 1.69
CA LEU A 242 6.07 -5.84 0.52
C LEU A 242 5.58 -7.26 0.26
N ASN A 243 5.56 -8.09 1.32
CA ASN A 243 5.07 -9.45 1.28
C ASN A 243 4.52 -9.87 2.63
N ARG A 244 3.70 -10.92 2.60
CA ARG A 244 3.03 -11.52 3.75
C ARG A 244 3.48 -12.97 3.80
N THR A 245 3.88 -13.42 4.99
CA THR A 245 4.24 -14.81 5.24
C THR A 245 3.12 -15.46 6.02
N TYR A 246 2.57 -16.54 5.49
CA TYR A 246 1.62 -17.38 6.18
C TYR A 246 2.23 -18.76 6.43
N ALA A 247 1.92 -19.33 7.58
CA ALA A 247 2.11 -20.74 7.86
C ALA A 247 0.76 -21.44 7.86
N TYR A 248 0.76 -22.72 7.51
CA TYR A 248 -0.37 -23.60 7.67
C TYR A 248 0.08 -24.89 8.36
N TYR A 249 -0.40 -25.10 9.57
CA TYR A 249 -0.14 -26.34 10.32
C TYR A 249 -1.12 -27.41 9.84
N CYS A 250 -0.61 -28.34 9.05
CA CYS A 250 -1.39 -29.43 8.46
C CYS A 250 -1.14 -30.70 9.26
N PRO A 251 -2.16 -31.31 9.89
CA PRO A 251 -2.03 -32.66 10.40
C PRO A 251 -1.65 -33.61 9.25
N THR A 252 -0.61 -34.40 9.40
CA THR A 252 -0.07 -35.18 8.28
C THR A 252 -1.03 -36.26 7.80
N PHE A 253 -1.92 -36.75 8.67
CA PHE A 253 -3.00 -37.67 8.30
C PHE A 253 -3.94 -37.11 7.23
N ALA A 254 -4.05 -35.78 7.08
CA ALA A 254 -4.82 -35.16 6.01
C ALA A 254 -4.24 -35.49 4.62
N LEU A 255 -2.96 -35.84 4.54
CA LEU A 255 -2.23 -36.20 3.32
C LEU A 255 -2.26 -37.72 3.05
N CYS A 256 -2.78 -38.53 3.98
CA CYS A 256 -2.94 -39.97 3.82
C CYS A 256 -3.96 -40.28 2.71
N PRO A 257 -3.70 -41.24 1.80
CA PRO A 257 -4.75 -41.79 0.93
C PRO A 257 -5.80 -42.51 1.77
N ASP A 258 -6.97 -42.73 1.17
CA ASP A 258 -8.01 -43.52 1.83
C ASP A 258 -7.73 -45.03 1.68
N PRO A 259 -8.07 -45.85 2.69
CA PRO A 259 -8.62 -45.47 4.00
C PRO A 259 -7.54 -44.95 4.97
N LEU A 260 -7.89 -43.97 5.81
CA LEU A 260 -7.05 -43.53 6.93
C LEU A 260 -7.03 -44.60 8.04
N PRO A 261 -5.87 -45.13 8.47
CA PRO A 261 -5.82 -46.13 9.54
C PRO A 261 -6.23 -45.54 10.90
N SER A 262 -5.49 -44.54 11.37
CA SER A 262 -5.75 -43.78 12.60
C SER A 262 -4.98 -42.47 12.57
N ALA A 263 -5.62 -41.36 12.97
CA ALA A 263 -4.98 -40.04 13.00
C ALA A 263 -3.76 -39.99 13.92
N TYR A 264 -3.79 -40.71 15.05
CA TYR A 264 -2.69 -40.75 16.03
C TYR A 264 -1.56 -41.70 15.64
N ALA A 265 -1.86 -42.75 14.86
CA ALA A 265 -0.87 -43.73 14.41
C ALA A 265 -0.17 -43.33 13.11
N TYR A 266 -0.83 -42.53 12.26
CA TYR A 266 -0.30 -42.15 10.95
C TYR A 266 0.96 -41.29 11.06
N ARG A 267 1.99 -41.64 10.29
CA ARG A 267 3.19 -40.84 10.07
C ARG A 267 3.40 -40.66 8.57
N ILE A 268 3.81 -39.47 8.14
CA ILE A 268 4.02 -39.19 6.73
C ILE A 268 5.30 -39.86 6.23
N GLU A 269 5.15 -40.70 5.21
CA GLU A 269 6.29 -41.30 4.54
C GLU A 269 7.13 -40.25 3.78
N PRO A 270 8.47 -40.41 3.70
CA PRO A 270 9.34 -39.48 3.01
C PRO A 270 8.91 -39.17 1.57
N ASP A 271 8.42 -40.16 0.84
CA ASP A 271 7.98 -40.04 -0.55
C ASP A 271 6.76 -39.13 -0.69
N ARG A 272 5.85 -39.23 0.28
CA ARG A 272 4.65 -38.41 0.34
C ARG A 272 4.96 -36.98 0.73
N LEU A 273 5.91 -36.78 1.65
CA LEU A 273 6.44 -35.44 1.96
C LEU A 273 7.13 -34.82 0.75
N ARG A 274 7.92 -35.59 -0.02
CA ARG A 274 8.50 -35.13 -1.29
C ARG A 274 7.41 -34.74 -2.29
N HIS A 275 6.31 -35.49 -2.37
CA HIS A 275 5.17 -35.15 -3.23
C HIS A 275 4.50 -33.84 -2.80
N LEU A 276 4.27 -33.61 -1.50
CA LEU A 276 3.78 -32.32 -0.99
C LEU A 276 4.72 -31.17 -1.38
N ARG A 277 6.03 -31.34 -1.19
CA ARG A 277 7.05 -30.34 -1.55
C ARG A 277 7.03 -30.06 -3.05
N TYR A 278 6.88 -31.08 -3.89
CA TYR A 278 6.68 -30.93 -5.33
C TYR A 278 5.43 -30.08 -5.64
N CYS A 279 4.28 -30.36 -5.03
CA CYS A 279 3.07 -29.55 -5.22
C CYS A 279 3.31 -28.07 -4.86
N LEU A 280 3.97 -27.81 -3.72
CA LEU A 280 4.27 -26.45 -3.26
C LEU A 280 5.22 -25.71 -4.20
N SER A 281 6.17 -26.40 -4.82
CA SER A 281 7.09 -25.84 -5.81
C SER A 281 6.40 -25.28 -7.07
N ARG A 282 5.11 -25.59 -7.29
CA ARG A 282 4.36 -25.13 -8.47
C ARG A 282 3.85 -23.69 -8.35
N PHE A 283 3.79 -23.13 -7.14
CA PHE A 283 3.21 -21.81 -6.88
C PHE A 283 4.13 -20.60 -7.13
N PRO A 284 5.46 -20.64 -6.83
CA PRO A 284 6.34 -19.49 -7.02
C PRO A 284 6.24 -18.87 -8.42
N GLY A 285 6.39 -17.56 -8.46
CA GLY A 285 6.23 -16.74 -9.66
C GLY A 285 4.86 -16.08 -9.78
N THR A 286 4.66 -15.39 -10.90
CA THR A 286 3.40 -14.71 -11.23
C THR A 286 2.50 -15.62 -12.03
N ARG A 287 1.30 -15.91 -11.52
CA ARG A 287 0.31 -16.76 -12.21
C ARG A 287 -1.09 -16.18 -12.05
N ASN A 288 -2.03 -16.68 -12.85
CA ASN A 288 -3.45 -16.37 -12.67
C ASN A 288 -4.05 -17.30 -11.60
N TYR A 289 -4.49 -16.71 -10.49
CA TYR A 289 -5.06 -17.42 -9.34
C TYR A 289 -6.60 -17.40 -9.30
N PHE A 290 -7.29 -17.20 -10.43
CA PHE A 290 -8.76 -17.08 -10.44
C PHE A 290 -9.48 -18.32 -9.84
N ASN A 291 -8.97 -19.53 -10.11
CA ASN A 291 -9.51 -20.77 -9.54
C ASN A 291 -9.30 -20.88 -8.02
N PHE A 292 -8.34 -20.13 -7.50
CA PHE A 292 -7.99 -20.08 -6.07
C PHE A 292 -8.80 -19.03 -5.30
N THR A 293 -9.80 -18.40 -5.89
CA THR A 293 -10.67 -17.44 -5.20
C THR A 293 -12.14 -17.69 -5.56
N CYS A 294 -13.04 -16.82 -5.10
CA CYS A 294 -14.48 -16.86 -5.40
C CYS A 294 -14.95 -15.53 -6.00
N GLY A 295 -16.01 -15.58 -6.80
CA GLY A 295 -16.66 -14.37 -7.34
C GLY A 295 -15.81 -13.62 -8.37
N ARG A 296 -15.00 -14.33 -9.15
CA ARG A 296 -14.12 -13.76 -10.18
C ARG A 296 -14.38 -14.38 -11.55
N LEU A 297 -14.22 -13.55 -12.58
CA LEU A 297 -14.24 -13.96 -13.98
C LEU A 297 -12.92 -14.67 -14.33
N LEU A 298 -12.92 -15.45 -15.40
CA LEU A 298 -11.76 -16.27 -15.80
C LEU A 298 -10.56 -15.39 -16.18
N ASP A 299 -10.85 -14.28 -16.86
CA ASP A 299 -9.93 -13.32 -17.46
C ASP A 299 -9.69 -12.08 -16.58
N ASP A 300 -10.18 -12.04 -15.33
CA ASP A 300 -10.01 -10.90 -14.44
C ASP A 300 -8.50 -10.69 -14.15
N PRO A 301 -7.88 -9.61 -14.67
CA PRO A 301 -6.44 -9.36 -14.51
C PRO A 301 -6.08 -9.14 -13.04
N SER A 302 -7.05 -8.75 -12.20
CA SER A 302 -6.86 -8.66 -10.75
C SER A 302 -6.71 -10.01 -10.07
N CYS A 303 -6.76 -11.14 -10.80
CA CYS A 303 -6.42 -12.47 -10.29
C CYS A 303 -4.94 -12.84 -10.43
N ALA A 304 -4.14 -12.03 -11.14
CA ALA A 304 -2.69 -12.24 -11.22
C ALA A 304 -2.03 -11.98 -9.85
N ARG A 305 -1.34 -12.98 -9.30
CA ARG A 305 -0.62 -12.86 -8.02
C ARG A 305 0.78 -13.42 -8.14
N TYR A 306 1.69 -12.80 -7.40
CA TYR A 306 3.08 -13.21 -7.28
C TYR A 306 3.31 -13.89 -5.94
N ILE A 307 3.68 -15.17 -6.01
CA ILE A 307 4.18 -15.94 -4.86
C ILE A 307 5.70 -15.86 -4.90
N VAL A 308 6.29 -15.41 -3.80
CA VAL A 308 7.74 -15.30 -3.63
C VAL A 308 8.32 -16.70 -3.47
N ASN A 309 7.79 -17.46 -2.52
CA ASN A 309 8.24 -18.82 -2.23
C ASN A 309 7.14 -19.61 -1.48
N SER A 310 7.21 -20.94 -1.55
CA SER A 310 6.37 -21.84 -0.75
C SER A 310 7.04 -23.19 -0.54
N TRP A 311 7.01 -23.69 0.69
CA TRP A 311 7.68 -24.93 1.09
C TRP A 311 6.99 -25.58 2.30
N ALA A 312 7.41 -26.81 2.62
CA ALA A 312 6.99 -27.53 3.81
C ALA A 312 8.23 -27.98 4.57
N ASP A 313 8.25 -27.72 5.88
CA ASP A 313 9.32 -28.13 6.78
C ASP A 313 9.25 -29.63 7.08
N GLU A 314 10.12 -30.15 7.94
CA GLU A 314 10.04 -31.54 8.41
C GLU A 314 8.82 -31.73 9.34
N PRO A 315 8.21 -32.93 9.38
CA PRO A 315 7.10 -33.20 10.27
C PRO A 315 7.55 -33.19 11.73
N PHE A 316 6.64 -32.80 12.63
CA PHE A 316 6.87 -32.78 14.06
C PHE A 316 5.66 -33.31 14.82
N LEU A 317 5.87 -33.80 16.04
CA LEU A 317 4.82 -34.31 16.91
C LEU A 317 4.34 -33.23 17.89
N TYR A 318 3.02 -33.12 18.04
CA TYR A 318 2.38 -32.30 19.06
C TYR A 318 1.16 -33.05 19.61
N ASN A 319 1.14 -33.29 20.93
CA ASN A 319 0.09 -34.06 21.61
C ASN A 319 -0.22 -35.41 20.94
N GLY A 320 0.83 -36.13 20.50
CA GLY A 320 0.71 -37.44 19.85
C GLY A 320 0.23 -37.42 18.39
N LEU A 321 -0.13 -36.24 17.85
CA LEU A 321 -0.46 -36.04 16.44
C LEU A 321 0.75 -35.49 15.69
N GLU A 322 0.96 -35.98 14.47
CA GLU A 322 2.01 -35.47 13.59
C GLU A 322 1.48 -34.34 12.70
N PHE A 323 2.25 -33.25 12.62
CA PHE A 323 1.97 -32.07 11.82
C PHE A 323 3.13 -31.78 10.88
N VAL A 324 2.83 -31.12 9.76
CA VAL A 324 3.80 -30.47 8.90
C VAL A 324 3.46 -28.99 8.79
N GLU A 325 4.46 -28.13 8.95
CA GLU A 325 4.32 -26.69 8.71
C GLU A 325 4.51 -26.39 7.23
N ILE A 326 3.48 -25.82 6.59
CA ILE A 326 3.55 -25.34 5.21
C ILE A 326 3.67 -23.81 5.23
N ARG A 327 4.74 -23.25 4.67
CA ARG A 327 4.94 -21.81 4.59
C ARG A 327 4.70 -21.30 3.17
N ILE A 328 3.99 -20.18 3.06
CA ILE A 328 3.76 -19.48 1.79
C ILE A 328 4.04 -17.99 1.97
N VAL A 329 4.95 -17.47 1.15
CA VAL A 329 5.32 -16.06 1.09
C VAL A 329 4.82 -15.48 -0.22
N GLY A 330 4.03 -14.42 -0.15
CA GLY A 330 3.47 -13.78 -1.35
C GLY A 330 3.34 -12.28 -1.18
N GLN A 331 3.34 -11.55 -2.30
CA GLN A 331 3.14 -10.10 -2.28
C GLN A 331 1.76 -9.75 -1.76
N SER A 332 0.72 -10.40 -2.29
CA SER A 332 -0.66 -10.24 -1.86
C SER A 332 -1.46 -11.52 -2.08
N PHE A 333 -2.56 -11.67 -1.35
CA PHE A 333 -3.43 -12.83 -1.43
C PHE A 333 -4.88 -12.40 -1.59
N MET A 334 -5.63 -13.12 -2.41
CA MET A 334 -7.08 -13.01 -2.54
C MET A 334 -7.79 -13.78 -1.43
N ARG A 335 -9.10 -13.51 -1.30
CA ARG A 335 -9.98 -14.25 -0.40
C ARG A 335 -9.89 -15.76 -0.71
N HIS A 336 -9.69 -16.56 0.33
CA HIS A 336 -9.52 -18.03 0.27
C HIS A 336 -8.29 -18.55 -0.50
N GLN A 337 -7.42 -17.69 -1.06
CA GLN A 337 -6.35 -18.12 -1.98
C GLN A 337 -5.44 -19.18 -1.37
N ILE A 338 -4.84 -18.89 -0.23
CA ILE A 338 -3.90 -19.81 0.44
C ILE A 338 -4.57 -21.14 0.78
N ARG A 339 -5.81 -21.08 1.31
CA ARG A 339 -6.58 -22.27 1.68
C ARG A 339 -6.91 -23.15 0.48
N LYS A 340 -7.17 -22.55 -0.68
CA LYS A 340 -7.36 -23.29 -1.93
C LYS A 340 -6.04 -23.82 -2.51
N MET A 341 -4.93 -23.09 -2.37
CA MET A 341 -3.61 -23.58 -2.75
C MET A 341 -3.25 -24.85 -1.97
N ILE A 342 -3.44 -24.82 -0.65
CA ILE A 342 -3.22 -25.96 0.23
C ILE A 342 -4.20 -27.09 -0.07
N GLY A 343 -5.49 -26.77 -0.27
CA GLY A 343 -6.51 -27.76 -0.61
C GLY A 343 -6.21 -28.51 -1.91
N LEU A 344 -5.68 -27.85 -2.94
CA LEU A 344 -5.22 -28.51 -4.16
C LEU A 344 -4.02 -29.44 -3.89
N CYS A 345 -3.04 -29.01 -3.10
CA CYS A 345 -1.90 -29.85 -2.73
C CYS A 345 -2.35 -31.11 -2.01
N ILE A 346 -3.24 -30.97 -1.02
CA ILE A 346 -3.80 -32.11 -0.28
C ILE A 346 -4.50 -33.07 -1.25
N ALA A 347 -5.33 -32.55 -2.15
CA ALA A 347 -6.08 -33.37 -3.10
C ALA A 347 -5.15 -34.13 -4.07
N VAL A 348 -4.08 -33.50 -4.56
CA VAL A 348 -3.08 -34.16 -5.42
C VAL A 348 -2.29 -35.21 -4.66
N VAL A 349 -1.83 -34.91 -3.44
CA VAL A 349 -1.07 -35.86 -2.61
C VAL A 349 -1.91 -37.08 -2.21
N ARG A 350 -3.22 -36.89 -2.01
CA ARG A 350 -4.19 -37.96 -1.77
C ARG A 350 -4.56 -38.77 -3.02
N GLY A 351 -4.10 -38.37 -4.22
CA GLY A 351 -4.45 -39.01 -5.49
C GLY A 351 -5.86 -38.67 -6.01
N GLN A 352 -6.50 -37.63 -5.47
CA GLN A 352 -7.81 -37.15 -5.94
C GLN A 352 -7.71 -36.26 -7.18
N TYR A 353 -6.53 -35.70 -7.42
CA TYR A 353 -6.20 -34.90 -8.60
C TYR A 353 -4.84 -35.33 -9.15
N GLU A 354 -4.72 -35.35 -10.47
CA GLU A 354 -3.43 -35.51 -11.13
C GLU A 354 -2.55 -34.27 -10.97
N PRO A 355 -1.21 -34.39 -10.98
CA PRO A 355 -0.29 -33.24 -10.96
C PRO A 355 -0.54 -32.20 -12.07
N SER A 356 -1.08 -32.61 -13.22
CA SER A 356 -1.49 -31.72 -14.32
C SER A 356 -2.62 -30.75 -13.95
N ALA A 357 -3.31 -30.99 -12.82
CA ALA A 357 -4.32 -30.09 -12.28
C ALA A 357 -3.78 -28.69 -11.97
N PHE A 358 -2.49 -28.55 -11.64
CA PHE A 358 -1.87 -27.24 -11.43
C PHE A 358 -1.89 -26.39 -12.71
N ASP A 359 -1.50 -26.98 -13.84
CA ASP A 359 -1.48 -26.26 -15.12
C ASP A 359 -2.90 -25.87 -15.54
N ALA A 360 -3.87 -26.78 -15.36
CA ALA A 360 -5.28 -26.48 -15.56
C ALA A 360 -5.77 -25.35 -14.64
N ALA A 361 -5.39 -25.37 -13.37
CA ALA A 361 -5.81 -24.38 -12.38
C ALA A 361 -5.29 -22.96 -12.73
N PHE A 362 -4.08 -22.84 -13.26
CA PHE A 362 -3.48 -21.57 -13.67
C PHE A 362 -3.84 -21.12 -15.09
N SER A 363 -4.35 -22.00 -15.95
CA SER A 363 -4.55 -21.74 -17.38
C SER A 363 -5.53 -20.61 -17.71
N ALA A 364 -6.41 -20.21 -16.78
CA ALA A 364 -7.52 -19.27 -17.04
C ALA A 364 -8.52 -19.73 -18.12
N LYS A 365 -8.49 -21.01 -18.53
CA LYS A 365 -9.34 -21.54 -19.61
C LYS A 365 -10.62 -22.22 -19.10
N ARG A 366 -10.58 -22.79 -17.90
CA ARG A 366 -11.73 -23.51 -17.31
C ARG A 366 -11.79 -23.37 -15.80
N ARG A 367 -13.00 -23.31 -15.25
CA ARG A 367 -13.20 -23.37 -13.80
C ARG A 367 -12.85 -24.77 -13.29
N LEU A 368 -12.04 -24.81 -12.25
CA LEU A 368 -11.70 -26.02 -11.51
C LEU A 368 -12.30 -25.92 -10.11
N ASN A 369 -12.97 -26.99 -9.66
CA ASN A 369 -13.47 -27.06 -8.29
C ASN A 369 -12.32 -27.34 -7.31
N VAL A 370 -11.52 -26.32 -7.01
CA VAL A 370 -10.38 -26.44 -6.10
C VAL A 370 -10.89 -26.56 -4.65
N PRO A 371 -10.57 -27.67 -3.93
CA PRO A 371 -10.93 -27.82 -2.53
C PRO A 371 -10.36 -26.69 -1.68
N ARG A 372 -11.06 -26.32 -0.61
CA ARG A 372 -10.63 -25.26 0.30
C ARG A 372 -10.33 -25.85 1.66
N ALA A 373 -9.06 -25.81 2.07
CA ALA A 373 -8.64 -26.26 3.39
C ALA A 373 -9.34 -25.45 4.52
N PRO A 374 -9.49 -26.01 5.74
CA PRO A 374 -9.98 -25.28 6.91
C PRO A 374 -9.20 -23.99 7.20
N GLY A 375 -9.81 -23.05 7.93
CA GLY A 375 -9.14 -21.82 8.37
C GLY A 375 -8.24 -22.02 9.59
N LEU A 376 -8.55 -23.02 10.42
CA LEU A 376 -7.94 -23.24 11.73
C LEU A 376 -6.42 -23.41 11.69
N GLY A 377 -5.89 -24.11 10.68
CA GLY A 377 -4.45 -24.31 10.54
C GLY A 377 -3.70 -23.08 10.01
N LEU A 378 -4.39 -22.06 9.49
CA LEU A 378 -3.77 -20.92 8.82
C LEU A 378 -3.39 -19.82 9.81
N LEU A 379 -2.15 -19.34 9.70
CA LEU A 379 -1.56 -18.35 10.58
C LEU A 379 -0.83 -17.27 9.78
N LEU A 380 -1.19 -16.00 9.96
CA LEU A 380 -0.39 -14.88 9.46
C LEU A 380 0.84 -14.71 10.34
N CYS A 381 1.99 -15.14 9.82
CA CYS A 381 3.23 -15.19 10.58
C CYS A 381 3.98 -13.87 10.54
N ASP A 382 4.07 -13.22 9.38
CA ASP A 382 4.92 -12.04 9.21
C ASP A 382 4.38 -11.05 8.16
N LEU A 383 4.71 -9.77 8.34
CA LEU A 383 4.42 -8.67 7.43
C LEU A 383 5.70 -7.87 7.18
N ASN A 384 6.24 -7.96 5.97
CA ASN A 384 7.49 -7.30 5.62
C ASN A 384 7.27 -5.83 5.23
N TYR A 385 7.74 -4.91 6.07
CA TYR A 385 7.74 -3.46 5.83
C TYR A 385 9.13 -2.89 5.54
N ALA A 386 10.07 -3.68 5.00
CA ALA A 386 11.46 -3.26 4.79
C ALA A 386 11.61 -1.96 3.97
N ILE A 387 10.80 -1.75 2.93
CA ILE A 387 10.80 -0.49 2.17
C ILE A 387 10.37 0.68 3.05
N TYR A 388 9.34 0.49 3.86
CA TYR A 388 8.91 1.54 4.80
C TYR A 388 10.01 1.85 5.82
N ASN A 389 10.63 0.82 6.40
CA ASN A 389 11.69 0.97 7.40
C ASN A 389 12.90 1.71 6.82
N ARG A 390 13.31 1.39 5.59
CA ARG A 390 14.43 2.06 4.93
C ARG A 390 14.12 3.50 4.51
N GLU A 391 12.94 3.75 3.93
CA GLU A 391 12.64 5.06 3.32
C GLU A 391 12.06 6.07 4.31
N TYR A 392 11.27 5.63 5.30
CA TYR A 392 10.55 6.52 6.21
C TYR A 392 11.09 6.47 7.63
N ALA A 393 11.38 5.28 8.16
CA ALA A 393 11.94 5.18 9.51
C ALA A 393 13.36 5.77 9.55
N ALA A 394 14.25 5.29 8.68
CA ALA A 394 15.64 5.74 8.67
C ALA A 394 15.83 7.21 8.22
N LYS A 395 15.09 7.67 7.20
CA LYS A 395 15.30 9.02 6.63
C LYS A 395 14.49 10.13 7.30
N LEU A 396 13.32 9.81 7.88
CA LEU A 396 12.38 10.80 8.43
C LEU A 396 12.15 10.63 9.93
N GLY A 397 12.89 9.73 10.60
CA GLY A 397 12.85 9.54 12.06
C GLY A 397 11.56 8.90 12.58
N TYR A 398 10.84 8.14 11.75
CA TYR A 398 9.70 7.35 12.23
C TYR A 398 10.17 6.02 12.87
N PRO A 399 9.40 5.40 13.78
CA PRO A 399 9.70 4.06 14.29
C PRO A 399 9.67 3.01 13.18
N THR A 400 10.50 1.97 13.32
CA THR A 400 10.48 0.81 12.43
C THR A 400 9.29 -0.10 12.74
N LEU A 401 8.73 -0.71 11.69
CA LEU A 401 7.75 -1.78 11.78
C LEU A 401 8.49 -3.11 11.60
N ASP A 402 8.97 -3.66 12.71
CA ASP A 402 9.78 -4.88 12.72
C ASP A 402 9.29 -5.86 13.81
N TRP A 403 8.88 -7.04 13.36
CA TRP A 403 8.33 -8.09 14.22
C TRP A 403 9.40 -8.92 14.94
N ALA A 404 10.68 -8.79 14.56
CA ALA A 404 11.79 -9.48 15.22
C ALA A 404 11.93 -9.06 16.69
N ARG A 405 11.54 -7.82 17.01
CA ARG A 405 11.56 -7.26 18.38
C ARG A 405 10.62 -7.99 19.34
N PHE A 406 9.62 -8.69 18.79
CA PHE A 406 8.61 -9.44 19.53
C PHE A 406 8.78 -10.95 19.39
N HIS A 407 9.99 -11.42 19.08
CA HIS A 407 10.24 -12.85 18.85
C HIS A 407 9.81 -13.71 20.04
N ARG A 408 10.14 -13.30 21.28
CA ARG A 408 9.78 -14.04 22.50
C ARG A 408 8.28 -14.13 22.74
N GLN A 409 7.51 -13.10 22.39
CA GLN A 409 6.06 -13.09 22.54
C GLN A 409 5.35 -13.89 21.44
N ARG A 410 6.05 -14.18 20.34
CA ARG A 410 5.51 -14.86 19.15
C ARG A 410 5.86 -16.35 19.08
N GLN A 411 6.87 -16.80 19.85
CA GLN A 411 7.11 -18.21 20.15
C GLN A 411 6.08 -18.69 21.18
#